data_AF-A0A3N5RB91-F1
#
_entry.id   AF-A0A3N5RB91-F1
#
_cell.length_a   1.000
_cell.length_b   1.000
_cell.length_c   1.000
_cell.angle_alpha   90.00
_cell.angle_beta   90.00
_cell.angle_gamma   90.00
#
_symmetry.space_group_name_H-M   'P 1'
#
loop_
_entity.id
_entity.type
_entity.pdbx_description
1 polymer ?
#
loop_
_entity_poly.entity_id
_entity_poly.type
_entity_poly.pdbx_seq_one_letter_code
_entity_poly.pdbx_strand_id
1 'polypeptide(L)'
;MSRRGHVRLFLIATAAWFGFWLLGLPAYYRQYSRAFMIWFDALLLLPIALAAWFMLKRRKDRGCLRFSIWPAFYFTVPLAIYDWLYCGIYLGNGLAFLTQFWYLTVYYLIPWILFPGLAIILDHRAQRSGNR
;
A
#
# COMPACT_ATOMS: atom_id res chain seq x y z
N MET A 1 17.17 6.25 -0.66
CA MET A 1 16.57 6.12 -2.01
C MET A 1 16.87 7.41 -2.78
N SER A 2 16.98 7.39 -4.11
CA SER A 2 17.27 8.63 -4.86
C SER A 2 16.03 9.52 -5.01
N ARG A 3 16.21 10.83 -5.23
CA ARG A 3 15.11 11.79 -5.44
C ARG A 3 14.13 11.33 -6.53
N ARG A 4 14.64 10.80 -7.65
CA ARG A 4 13.82 10.23 -8.74
C ARG A 4 12.97 9.05 -8.25
N GLY A 5 13.49 8.22 -7.34
CA GLY A 5 12.75 7.12 -6.74
C GLY A 5 11.58 7.60 -5.87
N HIS A 6 11.80 8.64 -5.06
CA HIS A 6 10.74 9.26 -4.25
C HIS A 6 9.60 9.80 -5.12
N VAL A 7 9.93 10.58 -6.15
CA VAL A 7 8.94 11.12 -7.10
C VAL A 7 8.20 9.98 -7.80
N ARG A 8 8.90 8.95 -8.26
CA ARG A 8 8.27 7.80 -8.92
C ARG A 8 7.27 7.08 -8.01
N LEU A 9 7.63 6.80 -6.75
CA LEU A 9 6.70 6.14 -5.81
C LEU A 9 5.47 7.01 -5.54
N PHE A 10 5.66 8.32 -5.33
CA PHE A 10 4.57 9.26 -5.13
C PHE A 10 3.60 9.31 -6.33
N LEU A 11 4.13 9.36 -7.56
CA LEU A 11 3.32 9.34 -8.78
C LEU A 11 2.58 8.03 -8.96
N ILE A 12 3.21 6.88 -8.68
CA ILE A 12 2.54 5.57 -8.73
C ILE A 12 1.39 5.51 -7.72
N ALA A 13 1.62 5.94 -6.47
CA ALA A 13 0.58 5.95 -5.45
C ALA A 13 -0.59 6.87 -5.83
N THR A 14 -0.29 8.05 -6.36
CA THR A 14 -1.30 9.01 -6.83
C THR A 14 -2.10 8.45 -8.01
N ALA A 15 -1.42 7.85 -9.00
CA ALA A 15 -2.09 7.23 -10.13
C ALA A 15 -2.95 6.03 -9.71
N ALA A 16 -2.49 5.22 -8.76
CA ALA A 16 -3.24 4.09 -8.22
C ALA A 16 -4.52 4.57 -7.52
N TRP A 17 -4.41 5.57 -6.62
CA TRP A 17 -5.57 6.17 -5.96
C TRP A 17 -6.56 6.72 -6.98
N PHE A 18 -6.09 7.52 -7.93
CA PHE A 18 -6.93 8.13 -8.95
C PHE A 18 -7.61 7.08 -9.83
N GLY A 19 -6.90 5.99 -10.17
CA GLY A 19 -7.46 4.85 -10.89
C GLY A 19 -8.59 4.18 -10.14
N PHE A 20 -8.42 3.88 -8.85
CA PHE A 20 -9.51 3.32 -8.04
C PHE A 20 -10.68 4.29 -7.90
N TRP A 21 -10.41 5.57 -7.71
CA TRP A 21 -11.43 6.61 -7.64
C TRP A 21 -12.28 6.68 -8.92
N LEU A 22 -11.63 6.68 -10.10
CA LEU A 22 -12.32 6.64 -11.40
C LEU A 22 -13.13 5.36 -11.59
N LEU A 23 -12.55 4.19 -11.32
CA LEU A 23 -13.22 2.89 -11.48
C LEU A 23 -14.41 2.72 -10.53
N GLY A 24 -14.42 3.45 -9.43
CA GLY A 24 -15.48 3.42 -8.45
C GLY A 24 -16.67 4.33 -8.75
N LEU A 25 -16.60 5.18 -9.76
CA LEU A 25 -17.70 6.08 -10.09
C LEU A 25 -18.98 5.31 -10.51
N PRO A 26 -20.18 5.86 -10.23
CA PRO A 26 -20.45 7.15 -9.58
C PRO A 26 -20.49 7.06 -8.04
N ALA A 27 -20.57 5.85 -7.47
CA ALA A 27 -20.79 5.61 -6.04
C ALA A 27 -19.55 5.02 -5.36
N TYR A 28 -18.39 5.63 -5.61
CA TYR A 28 -17.11 5.16 -5.07
C TYR A 28 -17.21 5.02 -3.54
N TYR A 29 -16.76 3.86 -3.02
CA TYR A 29 -16.86 3.40 -1.64
C TYR A 29 -18.24 3.09 -1.06
N ARG A 30 -19.34 3.48 -1.72
CA ARG A 30 -20.71 3.34 -1.17
C ARG A 30 -21.53 2.19 -1.77
N GLN A 31 -21.02 1.54 -2.82
CA GLN A 31 -21.78 0.55 -3.59
C GLN A 31 -21.53 -0.92 -3.21
N TYR A 32 -20.57 -1.22 -2.36
CA TYR A 32 -20.12 -2.60 -2.11
C TYR A 32 -20.60 -3.13 -0.76
N SER A 33 -21.04 -4.39 -0.76
CA SER A 33 -21.37 -5.10 0.49
C SER A 33 -20.11 -5.43 1.29
N ARG A 34 -20.25 -5.61 2.61
CA ARG A 34 -19.13 -5.99 3.48
C ARG A 34 -18.46 -7.30 3.04
N ALA A 35 -19.26 -8.30 2.64
CA ALA A 35 -18.75 -9.60 2.20
C ALA A 35 -17.95 -9.48 0.89
N PHE A 36 -18.43 -8.67 -0.07
CA PHE A 36 -17.70 -8.40 -1.30
C PHE A 36 -16.34 -7.76 -1.00
N MET A 37 -16.30 -6.73 -0.14
CA MET A 37 -15.05 -6.06 0.22
C MET A 37 -14.05 -7.00 0.89
N ILE A 38 -14.49 -7.89 1.78
CA ILE A 38 -13.59 -8.89 2.39
C ILE A 38 -12.91 -9.76 1.33
N TRP A 39 -13.67 -10.29 0.37
CA TRP A 39 -13.12 -11.12 -0.70
C TRP A 39 -12.26 -10.35 -1.67
N PHE A 40 -12.71 -9.16 -2.08
CA PHE A 40 -11.96 -8.26 -2.93
C PHE A 40 -10.62 -7.91 -2.30
N ASP A 41 -10.63 -7.54 -1.02
CA ASP A 41 -9.42 -7.15 -0.31
C ASP A 41 -8.44 -8.32 -0.19
N ALA A 42 -8.95 -9.50 0.22
CA ALA A 42 -8.14 -10.72 0.32
C ALA A 42 -7.47 -11.08 -1.02
N LEU A 43 -8.22 -10.96 -2.13
CA LEU A 43 -7.70 -11.22 -3.46
C LEU A 43 -6.68 -10.15 -3.90
N LEU A 44 -6.93 -8.87 -3.59
CA LEU A 44 -6.08 -7.74 -3.95
C LEU A 44 -4.76 -7.75 -3.17
N LEU A 45 -4.71 -8.35 -1.98
CA LEU A 45 -3.47 -8.50 -1.22
C LEU A 45 -2.42 -9.37 -1.92
N LEU A 46 -2.84 -10.37 -2.70
CA LEU A 46 -1.93 -11.24 -3.44
C LEU A 46 -1.07 -10.47 -4.46
N PRO A 47 -1.63 -9.69 -5.41
CA PRO A 47 -0.83 -8.91 -6.35
C PRO A 47 -0.01 -7.82 -5.65
N ILE A 48 -0.51 -7.22 -4.56
CA ILE A 48 0.27 -6.24 -3.77
C ILE A 48 1.51 -6.92 -3.16
N ALA A 49 1.35 -8.09 -2.52
CA ALA A 49 2.45 -8.85 -1.94
C ALA A 49 3.46 -9.30 -3.00
N LEU A 50 2.99 -9.75 -4.16
CA LEU A 50 3.87 -10.11 -5.29
C LEU A 50 4.65 -8.88 -5.79
N ALA A 51 3.99 -7.74 -5.99
CA ALA A 51 4.65 -6.51 -6.43
C ALA A 51 5.70 -6.05 -5.42
N ALA A 52 5.37 -6.08 -4.12
CA ALA A 52 6.31 -5.78 -3.05
C ALA A 52 7.52 -6.72 -3.06
N TRP A 53 7.27 -8.03 -3.18
CA TRP A 53 8.32 -9.04 -3.29
C TRP A 53 9.26 -8.78 -4.47
N PHE A 54 8.73 -8.58 -5.67
CA PHE A 54 9.55 -8.33 -6.86
C PHE A 54 10.34 -7.03 -6.75
N MET A 55 9.74 -5.98 -6.19
CA MET A 55 10.43 -4.70 -5.99
C MET A 55 11.59 -4.82 -5.02
N LEU A 56 11.43 -5.58 -3.93
CA LEU A 56 12.50 -5.82 -2.96
C LEU A 56 13.54 -6.83 -3.47
N LYS A 57 13.13 -7.92 -4.12
CA LYS A 57 14.05 -8.96 -4.64
C LYS A 57 15.02 -8.44 -5.71
N ARG A 58 14.64 -7.40 -6.46
CA ARG A 58 15.53 -6.77 -7.46
C ARG A 58 16.71 -6.02 -6.84
N ARG A 59 16.70 -5.83 -5.52
CA ARG A 59 17.79 -5.19 -4.78
C ARG A 59 18.83 -6.23 -4.37
N LYS A 60 20.09 -5.94 -4.68
CA LYS A 60 21.25 -6.79 -4.35
C LYS A 60 21.99 -6.31 -3.10
N ASP A 61 21.65 -5.13 -2.58
CA ASP A 61 22.33 -4.45 -1.48
C ASP A 61 21.87 -4.93 -0.09
N ARG A 62 22.83 -5.08 0.84
CA ARG A 62 22.55 -5.26 2.27
C ARG A 62 21.97 -3.93 2.79
N GLY A 63 20.68 -3.90 3.08
CA GLY A 63 19.95 -2.69 3.44
C GLY A 63 18.46 -2.69 3.06
N CYS A 64 17.90 -3.87 2.77
CA CYS A 64 16.54 -4.03 2.28
C CYS A 64 15.51 -3.44 3.25
N LEU A 65 15.74 -3.58 4.56
CA LEU A 65 14.85 -3.05 5.59
C LEU A 65 14.71 -1.53 5.59
N ARG A 66 15.82 -0.78 5.50
CA ARG A 66 15.75 0.70 5.42
C ARG A 66 15.09 1.16 4.13
N PHE A 67 15.22 0.37 3.07
CA PHE A 67 14.58 0.68 1.80
C PHE A 67 13.08 0.40 1.82
N SER A 68 12.63 -0.66 2.49
CA SER A 68 11.23 -1.10 2.49
C SER A 68 10.27 -0.14 3.21
N ILE A 69 10.79 0.68 4.12
CA ILE A 69 10.04 1.77 4.78
C ILE A 69 9.52 2.80 3.78
N TRP A 70 10.28 3.12 2.72
CA TRP A 70 9.87 4.17 1.78
C TRP A 70 8.65 3.79 0.95
N PRO A 71 8.58 2.61 0.31
CA PRO A 71 7.35 2.11 -0.28
C PRO A 71 6.18 2.07 0.70
N ALA A 72 6.38 1.56 1.92
CA ALA A 72 5.31 1.54 2.92
C ALA A 72 4.75 2.94 3.16
N PHE A 73 5.62 3.94 3.33
CA PHE A 73 5.24 5.33 3.48
C PHE A 73 4.46 5.87 2.26
N TYR A 74 5.01 5.74 1.04
CA TYR A 74 4.38 6.32 -0.16
C TYR A 74 3.07 5.63 -0.57
N PHE A 75 2.89 4.36 -0.27
CA PHE A 75 1.64 3.65 -0.55
C PHE A 75 0.57 3.81 0.55
N THR A 76 0.91 4.41 1.70
CA THR A 76 -0.04 4.61 2.80
C THR A 76 -0.34 6.08 3.04
N VAL A 77 0.67 6.92 3.23
CA VAL A 77 0.48 8.30 3.69
C VAL A 77 -0.20 9.18 2.64
N PRO A 78 0.30 9.26 1.38
CA PRO A 78 -0.43 9.99 0.33
C PRO A 78 -1.85 9.46 0.11
N LEU A 79 -2.02 8.13 0.12
CA LEU A 79 -3.32 7.49 -0.06
C LEU A 79 -4.31 7.91 1.03
N ALA A 80 -3.89 7.82 2.30
CA ALA A 80 -4.69 8.23 3.44
C ALA A 80 -5.03 9.73 3.43
N ILE A 81 -4.11 10.58 2.95
CA ILE A 81 -4.39 12.00 2.75
C ILE A 81 -5.49 12.19 1.70
N TYR A 82 -5.38 11.53 0.53
CA TYR A 82 -6.40 11.64 -0.52
C TYR A 82 -7.76 11.12 -0.07
N ASP A 83 -7.79 10.00 0.65
CA ASP A 83 -9.01 9.45 1.22
C ASP A 83 -9.60 10.35 2.30
N TRP A 84 -8.78 10.99 3.14
CA TRP A 84 -9.27 11.96 4.12
C TRP A 84 -9.86 13.20 3.44
N LEU A 85 -9.19 13.73 2.41
CA LEU A 85 -9.72 14.85 1.63
C LEU A 85 -11.05 14.49 0.95
N TYR A 86 -11.17 13.28 0.39
CA TYR A 86 -12.37 12.86 -0.31
C TYR A 86 -13.46 12.35 0.64
N CYS A 87 -13.21 11.30 1.39
CA CYS A 87 -14.19 10.68 2.29
C CYS A 87 -14.43 11.49 3.56
N GLY A 88 -13.38 12.06 4.14
CA GLY A 88 -13.48 12.83 5.38
C GLY A 88 -14.09 14.22 5.16
N ILE A 89 -13.51 14.99 4.23
CA ILE A 89 -13.93 16.38 3.98
C ILE A 89 -15.04 16.45 2.93
N TYR A 90 -14.79 16.01 1.68
CA TYR A 90 -15.75 16.20 0.58
C TYR A 90 -17.07 15.44 0.79
N LEU A 91 -17.03 14.20 1.29
CA LEU A 91 -18.24 13.43 1.63
C LEU A 91 -18.79 13.73 3.03
N GLY A 92 -18.11 14.56 3.83
CA GLY A 92 -18.58 15.01 5.14
C GLY A 92 -18.52 13.98 6.27
N ASN A 93 -17.78 12.87 6.14
CA ASN A 93 -17.72 11.84 7.19
C ASN A 93 -16.75 12.18 8.33
N GLY A 94 -15.96 13.27 8.23
CA GLY A 94 -14.96 13.62 9.24
C GLY A 94 -13.95 12.50 9.46
N LEU A 95 -13.73 12.07 10.71
CA LEU A 95 -12.89 10.91 11.04
C LEU A 95 -13.66 9.57 11.03
N ALA A 96 -15.00 9.60 10.96
CA ALA A 96 -15.80 8.38 10.96
C ALA A 96 -15.57 7.52 9.71
N PHE A 97 -15.00 8.10 8.64
CA PHE A 97 -14.62 7.37 7.44
C PHE A 97 -13.64 6.22 7.72
N LEU A 98 -12.80 6.33 8.77
CA LEU A 98 -11.84 5.29 9.17
C LEU A 98 -12.52 4.00 9.64
N THR A 99 -13.72 4.10 10.22
CA THR A 99 -14.50 2.95 10.69
C THR A 99 -15.55 2.54 9.66
N GLN A 100 -16.20 3.50 9.01
CA GLN A 100 -17.20 3.26 7.98
C GLN A 100 -16.58 2.57 6.74
N PHE A 101 -15.39 3.01 6.33
CA PHE A 101 -14.61 2.41 5.26
C PHE A 101 -13.39 1.69 5.84
N TRP A 102 -13.64 0.79 6.79
CA TRP A 102 -12.61 0.04 7.54
C TRP A 102 -11.53 -0.61 6.67
N TYR A 103 -11.88 -1.01 5.45
CA TYR A 103 -10.94 -1.59 4.48
C TYR A 103 -9.83 -0.61 4.10
N LEU A 104 -10.11 0.69 4.00
CA LEU A 104 -9.08 1.71 3.77
C LEU A 104 -8.09 1.76 4.92
N THR A 105 -8.61 1.74 6.16
CA THR A 105 -7.78 1.70 7.36
C THR A 105 -6.86 0.48 7.37
N VAL A 106 -7.36 -0.68 6.96
CA VAL A 106 -6.54 -1.89 6.79
C VAL A 106 -5.43 -1.67 5.77
N TYR A 107 -5.74 -1.04 4.63
CA TYR A 107 -4.72 -0.69 3.62
C TYR A 107 -3.70 0.35 4.06
N TYR A 108 -3.99 1.17 5.08
CA TYR A 108 -3.00 2.06 5.67
C TYR A 108 -2.00 1.31 6.56
N LEU A 109 -2.37 0.13 7.09
CA LEU A 109 -1.52 -0.65 7.98
C LEU A 109 -0.73 -1.74 7.25
N ILE A 110 -1.35 -2.39 6.26
CA ILE A 110 -0.77 -3.55 5.59
C ILE A 110 0.62 -3.26 4.99
N PRO A 111 0.87 -2.15 4.27
CA PRO A 111 2.20 -1.88 3.73
C PRO A 111 3.29 -1.78 4.81
N TRP A 112 2.97 -1.28 6.00
CA TRP A 112 3.91 -1.20 7.13
C TRP A 112 4.28 -2.55 7.73
N ILE A 113 3.45 -3.58 7.54
CA ILE A 113 3.74 -4.95 7.96
C ILE A 113 4.42 -5.69 6.81
N LEU A 114 3.83 -5.60 5.62
CA LEU A 114 4.21 -6.35 4.44
C LEU A 114 5.61 -5.99 3.94
N PHE A 115 5.92 -4.70 3.75
CA PHE A 115 7.22 -4.30 3.21
C PHE A 115 8.39 -4.63 4.16
N PRO A 116 8.33 -4.26 5.47
CA PRO A 116 9.36 -4.67 6.42
C PRO A 116 9.45 -6.20 6.58
N GLY A 117 8.32 -6.90 6.69
CA GLY A 117 8.31 -8.36 6.84
C GLY A 117 8.99 -9.08 5.67
N LEU A 118 8.66 -8.69 4.43
CA LEU A 118 9.31 -9.27 3.24
C LEU A 118 10.80 -8.91 3.17
N ALA A 119 11.19 -7.70 3.57
CA ALA A 119 12.59 -7.31 3.61
C ALA A 119 13.40 -8.17 4.59
N ILE A 120 12.86 -8.43 5.79
CA ILE A 120 13.48 -9.31 6.79
C ILE A 120 13.66 -10.74 6.23
N ILE A 121 12.63 -11.30 5.58
CA ILE A 121 12.70 -12.63 4.98
C ILE A 121 13.79 -12.70 3.89
N LEU A 122 13.88 -11.67 3.03
CA LEU A 122 14.87 -11.62 1.96
C LEU A 122 16.30 -11.44 2.51
N ASP A 123 16.49 -10.57 3.50
CA ASP A 123 17.79 -10.35 4.13
C ASP A 123 18.30 -11.64 4.80
N HIS A 124 17.43 -12.38 5.51
CA HIS A 124 17.80 -13.68 6.10
C HIS A 124 18.14 -14.74 5.05
N ARG A 125 17.42 -14.78 3.92
CA ARG A 125 17.74 -15.71 2.82
C ARG A 125 19.10 -15.39 2.20
N ALA A 126 19.40 -14.12 1.96
CA ALA A 126 20.67 -13.69 1.40
C ALA A 126 21.87 -14.04 2.31
N GLN A 127 21.72 -13.89 3.63
CA GLN A 127 22.76 -14.28 4.60
C GLN A 127 23.06 -15.79 4.57
N ARG A 128 22.04 -16.64 4.44
CA ARG A 128 22.22 -18.11 4.35
C ARG A 128 22.91 -18.54 3.07
N SER A 129 22.66 -17.86 1.95
CA SER A 129 23.26 -18.20 0.66
C SER A 129 24.71 -17.75 0.50
N GLY A 130 25.14 -16.70 1.22
CA GLY A 130 26.52 -16.20 1.20
C GLY A 130 27.47 -16.84 2.21
N ASN A 131 27.02 -17.86 2.95
CA ASN A 131 27.80 -18.61 3.95
C ASN A 131 28.11 -20.05 3.47
N ARG A 132 28.08 -20.26 2.16
CA ARG A 132 28.55 -21.45 1.42
C ARG A 132 29.66 -21.00 0.48
#